data_AF-A0A556N764-F1
#
_entry.id   AF-A0A556N764-F1
#
_cell.length_a   1.000
_cell.length_b   1.000
_cell.length_c   1.000
_cell.angle_alpha   90.00
_cell.angle_beta   90.00
_cell.angle_gamma   90.00
#
_symmetry.space_group_name_H-M   'P 1'
#
loop_
_entity.id
_entity.type
_entity.pdbx_description
1 polymer ?
#
loop_
_entity_poly.entity_id
_entity_poly.type
_entity_poly.pdbx_seq_one_letter_code
_entity_poly.pdbx_strand_id
1 'polypeptide(L)'
;MATKTGNKSGEHQTRKLAVRPKWEWIILLCILGYETVGCLLGGILLMAAPDGSLMDMPVSMLHGVFQDFFFPGTFLFELGVLNLMGFIMVYFRAKSDWLVAGLALGGLVVWFVVEISIIRELHWLHAMWGFPVLAGLVLVIPLMALKFNSIQVTKNLLICGILSSLWYVAINIFVPVLYEGYSMVSLTVSELSAIGAPTRIVWVLLCMLYPLLFAAFGWGVLQIARGNRALRMTGILIIGYSIFNFYWPPMHQREVIAAGQGTLTDTLHITWATITVVLMMLLMGFGAAALGKRFRVFTAVIFVVFIIFGILIGVESPGIQANLPTPYIGIWERFNIGAFMFWIMVFAIALIQRENRGFSE
;
A
#
# COMPACT_ATOMS: atom_id res chain seq x y z
N MET A 1 35.99 -54.98 -11.09
CA MET A 1 34.76 -54.91 -10.27
C MET A 1 34.66 -53.48 -9.77
N ALA A 2 33.85 -52.65 -10.43
CA ALA A 2 33.86 -51.20 -10.29
C ALA A 2 33.03 -50.74 -9.09
N THR A 3 33.64 -49.94 -8.22
CA THR A 3 33.01 -49.20 -7.11
C THR A 3 32.14 -48.08 -7.68
N LYS A 4 30.81 -48.24 -7.59
CA LYS A 4 29.85 -47.18 -7.89
C LYS A 4 29.84 -46.15 -6.76
N THR A 5 30.42 -45.00 -7.04
CA THR A 5 30.18 -43.73 -6.34
C THR A 5 28.69 -43.37 -6.41
N GLY A 6 28.03 -43.30 -5.25
CA GLY A 6 26.64 -42.83 -5.13
C GLY A 6 26.54 -41.36 -5.52
N ASN A 7 25.79 -41.13 -6.60
CA ASN A 7 25.51 -39.83 -7.21
C ASN A 7 24.70 -38.96 -6.23
N LYS A 8 25.28 -37.84 -5.78
CA LYS A 8 24.54 -36.73 -5.15
C LYS A 8 23.82 -35.95 -6.25
N SER A 9 22.67 -36.43 -6.69
CA SER A 9 21.73 -35.64 -7.48
C SER A 9 20.49 -35.37 -6.65
N GLY A 10 20.65 -34.54 -5.61
CA GLY A 10 19.55 -33.91 -4.90
C GLY A 10 18.89 -32.89 -5.84
N GLU A 11 17.60 -33.07 -6.07
CA GLU A 11 16.76 -32.31 -6.97
C GLU A 11 16.90 -30.80 -6.78
N HIS A 12 17.64 -30.14 -7.66
CA HIS A 12 17.25 -28.81 -8.12
C HIS A 12 15.97 -28.99 -8.95
N GLN A 13 14.82 -29.12 -8.28
CA GLN A 13 13.54 -28.83 -8.92
C GLN A 13 13.61 -27.36 -9.32
N THR A 14 14.03 -27.15 -10.56
CA THR A 14 13.97 -25.87 -11.24
C THR A 14 12.52 -25.41 -11.17
N ARG A 15 12.25 -24.46 -10.28
CA ARG A 15 10.98 -23.74 -10.17
C ARG A 15 10.67 -23.27 -11.60
N LYS A 16 9.75 -23.95 -12.31
CA LYS A 16 9.39 -23.60 -13.69
C LYS A 16 9.21 -22.08 -13.74
N LEU A 17 9.96 -21.41 -14.61
CA LEU A 17 9.85 -19.96 -14.83
C LEU A 17 8.37 -19.67 -15.11
N ALA A 18 7.67 -19.14 -14.12
CA ALA A 18 6.28 -18.81 -14.26
C ALA A 18 6.20 -17.71 -15.33
N VAL A 19 5.51 -17.99 -16.43
CA VAL A 19 5.33 -16.99 -17.48
C VAL A 19 4.35 -15.95 -16.94
N ARG A 20 4.75 -14.67 -17.01
CA ARG A 20 3.89 -13.56 -16.58
C ARG A 20 2.54 -13.62 -17.32
N PRO A 21 1.40 -13.49 -16.62
CA PRO A 21 0.11 -13.36 -17.28
C PRO A 21 0.09 -12.18 -18.24
N LYS A 22 -0.55 -12.34 -19.41
CA LYS A 22 -0.63 -11.29 -20.43
C LYS A 22 -1.30 -10.00 -19.89
N TRP A 23 -2.29 -10.14 -19.02
CA TRP A 23 -3.02 -9.00 -18.46
C TRP A 23 -2.13 -8.11 -17.58
N GLU A 24 -1.27 -8.68 -16.72
CA GLU A 24 -0.36 -7.88 -15.89
C GLU A 24 0.58 -7.05 -16.75
N TRP A 25 1.08 -7.66 -17.83
CA TRP A 25 1.96 -7.00 -18.79
C TRP A 25 1.27 -5.87 -19.52
N ILE A 26 0.04 -6.08 -19.99
CA ILE A 26 -0.77 -5.04 -20.63
C ILE A 26 -1.04 -3.88 -19.66
N ILE A 27 -1.48 -4.16 -18.43
CA ILE A 27 -1.77 -3.10 -17.45
C ILE A 27 -0.51 -2.29 -17.12
N LEU A 28 0.64 -2.94 -16.89
CA LEU A 28 1.88 -2.22 -16.60
C LEU A 28 2.31 -1.32 -17.78
N LEU A 29 2.13 -1.78 -19.02
CA LEU A 29 2.39 -0.95 -20.20
C LEU A 29 1.41 0.22 -20.31
N CYS A 30 0.12 -0.01 -20.05
CA CYS A 30 -0.87 1.07 -20.04
C CYS A 30 -0.51 2.14 -19.00
N ILE A 31 -0.10 1.73 -17.79
CA ILE A 31 0.34 2.66 -16.74
C ILE A 31 1.58 3.43 -17.19
N LEU A 32 2.66 2.74 -17.59
CA LEU A 32 3.89 3.41 -18.02
C LEU A 32 3.65 4.37 -19.20
N GLY A 33 2.79 3.98 -20.16
CA GLY A 33 2.41 4.83 -21.28
C GLY A 33 1.58 6.05 -20.86
N TYR A 34 0.60 5.85 -19.97
CA TYR A 34 -0.23 6.92 -19.40
C TYR A 34 0.63 7.96 -18.67
N GLU A 35 1.51 7.49 -17.78
CA GLU A 35 2.44 8.36 -17.04
C GLU A 35 3.44 9.05 -17.96
N THR A 36 3.95 8.35 -19.00
CA THR A 36 4.84 8.96 -20.00
C THR A 36 4.19 10.17 -20.66
N VAL A 37 2.95 10.01 -21.16
CA VAL A 37 2.24 11.09 -21.84
C VAL A 37 1.97 12.24 -20.88
N GLY A 38 1.47 11.94 -19.68
CA GLY A 38 1.19 12.94 -18.65
C GLY A 38 2.42 13.75 -18.25
N CYS A 39 3.52 13.08 -17.93
CA CYS A 39 4.75 13.70 -17.48
C CYS A 39 5.44 14.51 -18.58
N LEU A 40 5.50 14.00 -19.81
CA LEU A 40 6.11 14.74 -20.92
C LEU A 40 5.28 15.98 -21.27
N LEU A 41 3.96 15.86 -21.37
CA LEU A 41 3.10 17.00 -21.66
C LEU A 41 3.11 18.03 -20.54
N GLY A 42 2.91 17.59 -19.28
CA GLY A 42 2.95 18.48 -18.12
C GLY A 42 4.31 19.17 -17.98
N GLY A 43 5.40 18.41 -18.13
CA GLY A 43 6.75 18.96 -18.09
C GLY A 43 7.00 20.00 -19.19
N ILE A 44 6.61 19.71 -20.44
CA ILE A 44 6.73 20.66 -21.55
C ILE A 44 5.92 21.94 -21.31
N LEU A 45 4.67 21.81 -20.84
CA LEU A 45 3.81 22.98 -20.58
C LEU A 45 4.40 23.88 -19.50
N LEU A 46 4.89 23.30 -18.41
CA LEU A 46 5.53 24.04 -17.32
C LEU A 46 6.87 24.66 -17.73
N MET A 47 7.65 24.01 -18.60
CA MET A 47 8.88 24.61 -19.15
C MET A 47 8.58 25.73 -20.16
N ALA A 48 7.52 25.60 -20.95
CA ALA A 48 7.14 26.56 -21.98
C ALA A 48 6.51 27.84 -21.40
N ALA A 49 5.74 27.70 -20.31
CA ALA A 49 5.18 28.79 -19.54
C ALA A 49 5.48 28.59 -18.05
N PRO A 50 6.70 28.94 -17.59
CA PRO A 50 7.10 28.76 -16.20
C PRO A 50 6.27 29.54 -15.19
N ASP A 51 5.53 30.57 -15.63
CA ASP A 51 4.57 31.29 -14.79
C ASP A 51 3.31 30.47 -14.46
N GLY A 52 3.16 29.28 -15.08
CA GLY A 52 2.05 28.35 -14.86
C GLY A 52 0.76 28.72 -15.60
N SER A 53 0.80 29.74 -16.46
CA SER A 53 -0.37 30.29 -17.18
C SER A 53 -1.05 29.27 -18.10
N LEU A 54 -0.29 28.32 -18.68
CA LEU A 54 -0.86 27.27 -19.55
C LEU A 54 -1.63 26.18 -18.81
N MET A 55 -1.49 26.11 -17.48
CA MET A 55 -2.13 25.07 -16.65
C MET A 55 -3.02 25.68 -15.55
N ASP A 56 -3.27 26.99 -15.59
CA ASP A 56 -3.99 27.74 -14.54
C ASP A 56 -3.39 27.54 -13.13
N MET A 57 -2.06 27.46 -13.07
CA MET A 57 -1.31 27.20 -11.84
C MET A 57 -0.55 28.45 -11.39
N PRO A 58 -1.04 29.22 -10.40
CA PRO A 58 -0.30 30.38 -9.92
C PRO A 58 0.98 29.97 -9.18
N VAL A 59 2.09 30.66 -9.47
CA VAL A 59 3.41 30.43 -8.84
C VAL A 59 3.36 30.50 -7.31
N SER A 60 2.42 31.25 -6.72
CA SER A 60 2.22 31.33 -5.28
C SER A 60 1.98 29.97 -4.61
N MET A 61 1.48 28.96 -5.33
CA MET A 61 1.29 27.60 -4.83
C MET A 61 2.61 26.91 -4.46
N LEU A 62 3.74 27.36 -5.03
CA LEU A 62 5.07 26.82 -4.72
C LEU A 62 5.62 27.33 -3.38
N HIS A 63 4.91 28.24 -2.71
CA HIS A 63 5.28 28.78 -1.39
C HIS A 63 6.73 29.29 -1.31
N GLY A 64 7.26 29.81 -2.42
CA GLY A 64 8.62 30.36 -2.52
C GLY A 64 9.75 29.32 -2.59
N VAL A 65 9.43 28.02 -2.67
CA VAL A 65 10.44 26.95 -2.84
C VAL A 65 11.13 27.08 -4.20
N PHE A 66 10.36 27.38 -5.24
CA PHE A 66 10.85 27.74 -6.57
C PHE A 66 10.31 29.12 -6.97
N GLN A 67 11.06 29.83 -7.82
CA GLN A 67 10.65 31.14 -8.35
C GLN A 67 9.58 31.01 -9.43
N ASP A 68 9.53 29.86 -10.12
CA ASP A 68 8.62 29.54 -11.20
C ASP A 68 8.54 28.00 -11.36
N PHE A 69 7.78 27.52 -12.35
CA PHE A 69 7.61 26.10 -12.63
C PHE A 69 8.67 25.49 -13.58
N PHE A 70 9.72 26.22 -13.95
CA PHE A 70 10.71 25.71 -14.92
C PHE A 70 11.43 24.45 -14.40
N PHE A 71 11.93 24.50 -13.16
CA PHE A 71 12.59 23.36 -12.53
C PHE A 71 11.63 22.20 -12.25
N PRO A 72 10.44 22.43 -11.64
CA PRO A 72 9.40 21.40 -11.55
C PRO A 72 9.08 20.74 -12.91
N GLY A 73 8.91 21.54 -13.96
CA GLY A 73 8.63 21.06 -15.31
C GLY A 73 9.77 20.22 -15.89
N THR A 74 11.02 20.59 -15.63
CA THR A 74 12.20 19.82 -16.05
C THR A 74 12.24 18.45 -15.38
N PHE A 75 12.07 18.39 -14.05
CA PHE A 75 12.03 17.11 -13.32
C PHE A 75 10.89 16.21 -13.80
N LEU A 76 9.70 16.80 -14.01
CA LEU A 76 8.54 16.07 -14.52
C LEU A 76 8.80 15.53 -15.95
N PHE A 77 9.42 16.32 -16.82
CA PHE A 77 9.81 15.89 -18.16
C PHE A 77 10.82 14.73 -18.13
N GLU A 78 11.87 14.83 -17.31
CA GLU A 78 12.87 13.76 -17.14
C GLU A 78 12.24 12.46 -16.64
N LEU A 79 11.31 12.55 -15.69
CA LEU A 79 10.51 11.40 -15.24
C LEU A 79 9.65 10.82 -16.37
N GLY A 80 9.12 11.66 -17.25
CA GLY A 80 8.42 11.24 -18.47
C GLY A 80 9.31 10.43 -19.43
N VAL A 81 10.56 10.89 -19.65
CA VAL A 81 11.55 10.15 -20.45
C VAL A 81 11.89 8.81 -19.79
N LEU A 82 12.06 8.78 -18.47
CA LEU A 82 12.34 7.55 -17.73
C LEU A 82 11.17 6.55 -17.81
N ASN A 83 9.92 7.03 -17.75
CA ASN A 83 8.72 6.20 -17.94
C ASN A 83 8.64 5.66 -19.37
N LEU A 84 9.00 6.46 -20.39
CA LEU A 84 9.06 5.99 -21.78
C LEU A 84 10.10 4.88 -21.96
N MET A 85 11.28 5.05 -21.36
CA MET A 85 12.31 4.02 -21.33
C MET A 85 11.79 2.74 -20.65
N GLY A 86 11.12 2.88 -19.50
CA GLY A 86 10.46 1.79 -18.80
C GLY A 86 9.44 1.06 -19.69
N PHE A 87 8.57 1.80 -20.39
CA PHE A 87 7.59 1.27 -21.32
C PHE A 87 8.25 0.44 -22.41
N ILE A 88 9.24 1.02 -23.11
CA ILE A 88 9.98 0.37 -24.20
C ILE A 88 10.64 -0.92 -23.69
N MET A 89 11.31 -0.87 -22.54
CA MET A 89 12.01 -2.02 -21.97
C MET A 89 11.06 -3.13 -21.53
N VAL A 90 9.91 -2.80 -20.93
CA VAL A 90 8.87 -3.79 -20.58
C VAL A 90 8.23 -4.37 -21.84
N TYR A 91 8.03 -3.57 -22.88
CA TYR A 91 7.44 -4.00 -24.15
C TYR A 91 8.35 -5.02 -24.84
N PHE A 92 9.65 -4.72 -24.94
CA PHE A 92 10.65 -5.60 -25.54
C PHE A 92 11.21 -6.66 -24.57
N ARG A 93 10.72 -6.71 -23.32
CA ARG A 93 11.14 -7.66 -22.27
C ARG A 93 12.66 -7.65 -22.02
N ALA A 94 13.25 -6.46 -21.98
CA ALA A 94 14.68 -6.29 -21.72
C ALA A 94 15.08 -6.90 -20.36
N LYS A 95 16.34 -7.29 -20.18
CA LYS A 95 16.81 -7.95 -18.94
C LYS A 95 16.58 -7.08 -17.68
N SER A 96 16.72 -5.76 -17.81
CA SER A 96 16.60 -4.76 -16.75
C SER A 96 15.27 -4.00 -16.75
N ASP A 97 14.26 -4.48 -17.47
CA ASP A 97 12.90 -3.89 -17.50
C ASP A 97 12.30 -3.61 -16.11
N TRP A 98 12.49 -4.51 -15.14
CA TRP A 98 11.99 -4.39 -13.77
C TRP A 98 12.63 -3.22 -13.02
N LEU A 99 13.92 -3.00 -13.26
CA LEU A 99 14.68 -1.97 -12.57
C LEU A 99 14.27 -0.60 -13.12
N VAL A 100 14.20 -0.47 -14.45
CA VAL A 100 13.84 0.81 -15.08
C VAL A 100 12.37 1.14 -14.83
N ALA A 101 11.46 0.17 -14.91
CA ALA A 101 10.05 0.40 -14.54
C ALA A 101 9.90 0.73 -13.04
N GLY A 102 10.66 0.06 -12.17
CA GLY A 102 10.68 0.35 -10.74
C GLY A 102 11.23 1.74 -10.41
N LEU A 103 12.31 2.17 -11.08
CA LEU A 103 12.87 3.51 -10.94
C LEU A 103 11.93 4.58 -11.50
N ALA A 104 11.27 4.32 -12.64
CA ALA A 104 10.32 5.25 -13.24
C ALA A 104 9.12 5.52 -12.32
N LEU A 105 8.46 4.46 -11.86
CA LEU A 105 7.28 4.58 -11.00
C LEU A 105 7.66 5.00 -9.58
N GLY A 106 8.80 4.53 -9.05
CA GLY A 106 9.32 4.96 -7.75
C GLY A 106 9.72 6.43 -7.76
N GLY A 107 10.31 6.92 -8.85
CA GLY A 107 10.60 8.33 -9.08
C GLY A 107 9.34 9.18 -9.06
N LEU A 108 8.24 8.71 -9.67
CA LEU A 108 6.95 9.39 -9.61
C LEU A 108 6.35 9.42 -8.21
N VAL A 109 6.51 8.36 -7.40
CA VAL A 109 6.10 8.42 -5.98
C VAL A 109 6.87 9.49 -5.23
N VAL A 110 8.20 9.55 -5.40
CA VAL A 110 9.03 10.60 -4.77
C VAL A 110 8.60 11.98 -5.25
N TRP A 111 8.34 12.13 -6.55
CA TRP A 111 7.83 13.35 -7.15
C TRP A 111 6.53 13.80 -6.49
N PHE A 112 5.51 12.93 -6.40
CA PHE A 112 4.25 13.28 -5.73
C PHE A 112 4.44 13.65 -4.26
N VAL A 113 5.30 12.93 -3.52
CA VAL A 113 5.59 13.25 -2.12
C VAL A 113 6.20 14.66 -2.00
N VAL A 114 7.16 15.00 -2.85
CA VAL A 114 7.80 16.33 -2.88
C VAL A 114 6.79 17.40 -3.29
N GLU A 115 6.07 17.18 -4.39
CA GLU A 115 5.04 18.07 -4.91
C GLU A 115 3.97 18.38 -3.86
N ILE A 116 3.35 17.36 -3.26
CA ILE A 116 2.33 17.51 -2.21
C ILE A 116 2.91 18.25 -0.99
N SER A 117 4.18 18.02 -0.65
CA SER A 117 4.83 18.71 0.48
C SER A 117 5.07 20.20 0.20
N ILE A 118 5.38 20.56 -1.04
CA ILE A 118 5.58 21.95 -1.47
C ILE A 118 4.24 22.68 -1.54
N ILE A 119 3.26 22.08 -2.24
CA ILE A 119 1.94 22.68 -2.46
C ILE A 119 1.11 22.68 -1.18
N ARG A 120 1.39 21.75 -0.24
CA ARG A 120 0.68 21.59 1.04
C ARG A 120 -0.82 21.34 0.86
N GLU A 121 -1.19 20.69 -0.24
CA GLU A 121 -2.57 20.34 -0.54
C GLU A 121 -2.68 18.94 -1.16
N LEU A 122 -3.84 18.30 -0.96
CA LEU A 122 -4.19 17.04 -1.60
C LEU A 122 -5.30 17.30 -2.61
N HIS A 123 -4.90 17.48 -3.87
CA HIS A 123 -5.81 17.64 -5.00
C HIS A 123 -6.23 16.29 -5.61
N TRP A 124 -7.38 16.23 -6.27
CA TRP A 124 -7.87 15.00 -6.89
C TRP A 124 -6.96 14.50 -8.02
N LEU A 125 -6.18 15.39 -8.65
CA LEU A 125 -5.16 15.03 -9.64
C LEU A 125 -4.10 14.09 -9.05
N HIS A 126 -3.72 14.27 -7.77
CA HIS A 126 -2.79 13.35 -7.11
C HIS A 126 -3.36 11.93 -7.02
N ALA A 127 -4.68 11.78 -6.87
CA ALA A 127 -5.32 10.48 -6.89
C ALA A 127 -5.37 9.90 -8.32
N MET A 128 -5.71 10.73 -9.31
CA MET A 128 -5.78 10.34 -10.72
C MET A 128 -4.44 9.81 -11.24
N TRP A 129 -3.34 10.51 -10.96
CA TRP A 129 -2.00 10.12 -11.41
C TRP A 129 -1.30 9.18 -10.42
N GLY A 130 -1.52 9.35 -9.12
CA GLY A 130 -0.86 8.54 -8.09
C GLY A 130 -1.34 7.09 -8.03
N PHE A 131 -2.63 6.80 -8.23
CA PHE A 131 -3.13 5.41 -8.16
C PHE A 131 -2.57 4.51 -9.25
N PRO A 132 -2.52 4.92 -10.53
CA PRO A 132 -1.81 4.15 -11.56
C PRO A 132 -0.37 3.87 -11.17
N VAL A 133 0.37 4.85 -10.64
CA VAL A 133 1.76 4.67 -10.21
C VAL A 133 1.89 3.63 -9.09
N LEU A 134 1.08 3.74 -8.04
CA LEU A 134 1.08 2.79 -6.92
C LEU A 134 0.69 1.37 -7.38
N ALA A 135 -0.33 1.25 -8.23
CA ALA A 135 -0.73 -0.03 -8.82
C ALA A 135 0.39 -0.60 -9.73
N GLY A 136 1.07 0.25 -10.48
CA GLY A 136 2.22 -0.11 -11.31
C GLY A 136 3.36 -0.67 -10.47
N LEU A 137 3.69 -0.06 -9.33
CA LEU A 137 4.69 -0.57 -8.39
C LEU A 137 4.32 -1.97 -7.87
N VAL A 138 3.05 -2.22 -7.57
CA VAL A 138 2.57 -3.56 -7.20
C VAL A 138 2.80 -4.58 -8.33
N LEU A 139 2.64 -4.16 -9.59
CA LEU A 139 2.84 -5.01 -10.78
C LEU A 139 4.32 -5.16 -11.21
N VAL A 140 5.23 -4.31 -10.73
CA VAL A 140 6.68 -4.47 -10.92
C VAL A 140 7.22 -5.61 -10.04
N ILE A 141 6.63 -5.85 -8.87
CA ILE A 141 7.05 -6.91 -7.94
C ILE A 141 7.12 -8.30 -8.60
N PRO A 142 6.06 -8.81 -9.27
CA PRO A 142 6.15 -10.08 -9.98
C PRO A 142 7.15 -10.04 -11.13
N LEU A 143 7.33 -8.90 -11.82
CA LEU A 143 8.34 -8.75 -12.88
C LEU A 143 9.76 -9.01 -12.36
N MET A 144 10.10 -8.42 -11.21
CA MET A 144 11.37 -8.64 -10.51
C MET A 144 11.46 -10.08 -10.00
N ALA A 145 10.42 -10.59 -9.34
CA ALA A 145 10.43 -11.92 -8.73
C ALA A 145 10.56 -13.05 -9.75
N LEU A 146 10.02 -12.88 -10.96
CA LEU A 146 10.21 -13.85 -12.05
C LEU A 146 11.66 -13.93 -12.53
N LYS A 147 12.39 -12.81 -12.50
CA LYS A 147 13.79 -12.75 -12.94
C LYS A 147 14.78 -13.23 -11.88
N PHE A 148 14.50 -12.94 -10.62
CA PHE A 148 15.34 -13.34 -9.48
C PHE A 148 14.67 -14.40 -8.61
N ASN A 149 14.02 -15.38 -9.23
CA ASN A 149 13.20 -16.40 -8.59
C ASN A 149 14.01 -17.28 -7.63
N SER A 150 14.27 -16.74 -6.45
CA SER A 150 15.16 -17.26 -5.42
C SER A 150 14.45 -17.28 -4.08
N ILE A 151 14.92 -18.17 -3.22
CA ILE A 151 14.44 -18.31 -1.85
C ILE A 151 14.55 -16.97 -1.10
N GLN A 152 15.65 -16.26 -1.31
CA GLN A 152 15.91 -14.96 -0.68
C GLN A 152 14.87 -13.92 -1.09
N VAL A 153 14.51 -13.85 -2.38
CA VAL A 153 13.46 -12.92 -2.85
C VAL A 153 12.12 -13.26 -2.24
N THR A 154 11.72 -14.53 -2.23
CA THR A 154 10.48 -14.97 -1.57
C THR A 154 10.49 -14.60 -0.08
N LYS A 155 11.59 -14.84 0.63
CA LYS A 155 11.73 -14.51 2.06
C LYS A 155 11.66 -13.00 2.31
N ASN A 156 12.30 -12.19 1.48
CA ASN A 156 12.24 -10.73 1.58
C ASN A 156 10.80 -10.22 1.40
N LEU A 157 10.07 -10.76 0.42
CA LEU A 157 8.66 -10.44 0.23
C LEU A 157 7.81 -10.84 1.44
N LEU A 158 8.07 -12.00 2.05
CA LEU A 158 7.37 -12.42 3.27
C LEU A 158 7.67 -11.49 4.47
N ILE A 159 8.92 -11.02 4.60
CA ILE A 159 9.35 -10.05 5.62
C ILE A 159 8.58 -8.73 5.48
N CYS A 160 8.18 -8.34 4.26
CA CYS A 160 7.37 -7.14 4.07
C CYS A 160 6.05 -7.15 4.87
N GLY A 161 5.49 -8.31 5.23
CA GLY A 161 4.31 -8.39 6.10
C GLY A 161 4.61 -7.98 7.55
N ILE A 162 5.83 -8.27 8.03
CA ILE A 162 6.31 -7.80 9.33
C ILE A 162 6.58 -6.29 9.26
N LEU A 163 7.30 -5.85 8.22
CA LEU A 163 7.65 -4.44 8.05
C LEU A 163 6.42 -3.55 7.86
N SER A 164 5.42 -3.99 7.10
CA SER A 164 4.16 -3.23 6.92
C SER A 164 3.44 -3.05 8.26
N SER A 165 3.41 -4.09 9.09
CA SER A 165 2.76 -4.08 10.40
C SER A 165 3.47 -3.14 11.36
N LEU A 166 4.81 -3.24 11.44
CA LEU A 166 5.62 -2.35 12.27
C LEU A 166 5.53 -0.89 11.81
N TRP A 167 5.54 -0.65 10.50
CA TRP A 167 5.37 0.67 9.93
C TRP A 167 4.02 1.28 10.30
N TYR A 168 2.92 0.51 10.16
CA TYR A 168 1.59 0.99 10.50
C TYR A 168 1.43 1.29 12.00
N VAL A 169 2.05 0.49 12.88
CA VAL A 169 2.10 0.79 14.32
C VAL A 169 2.93 2.05 14.59
N ALA A 170 4.09 2.21 13.94
CA ALA A 170 4.96 3.37 14.12
C ALA A 170 4.25 4.68 13.75
N ILE A 171 3.54 4.73 12.62
CA ILE A 171 2.78 5.94 12.24
C ILE A 171 1.63 6.25 13.21
N ASN A 172 1.00 5.22 13.79
CA ASN A 172 -0.06 5.37 14.79
C ASN A 172 0.44 5.86 16.15
N ILE A 173 1.75 5.84 16.38
CA ILE A 173 2.41 6.41 17.57
C ILE A 173 2.96 7.80 17.25
N PHE A 174 3.60 7.95 16.08
CA PHE A 174 4.29 9.17 15.68
C PHE A 174 3.35 10.30 15.28
N VAL A 175 2.38 10.04 14.40
CA VAL A 175 1.54 11.11 13.82
C VAL A 175 0.64 11.80 14.85
N PRO A 176 0.01 11.10 15.83
CA PRO A 176 -0.75 11.76 16.88
C PRO A 176 0.02 12.83 17.67
N VAL A 177 1.34 12.66 17.84
CA VAL A 177 2.19 13.62 18.56
C VAL A 177 2.28 14.97 17.82
N LEU A 178 2.02 14.98 16.52
CA LEU A 178 2.03 16.18 15.68
C LEU A 178 0.69 16.94 15.69
N TYR A 179 -0.36 16.38 16.30
CA TYR A 179 -1.68 17.01 16.38
C TYR A 179 -1.92 17.53 17.80
N GLU A 180 -1.73 18.84 18.01
CA GLU A 180 -2.04 19.49 19.27
C GLU A 180 -3.51 19.30 19.66
N GLY A 181 -3.75 18.88 20.91
CA GLY A 181 -5.10 18.59 21.41
C GLY A 181 -5.66 17.22 21.01
N TYR A 182 -4.95 16.44 20.18
CA TYR A 182 -5.40 15.10 19.82
C TYR A 182 -5.20 14.11 20.98
N SER A 183 -6.26 13.39 21.32
CA SER A 183 -6.24 12.33 22.33
C SER A 183 -6.29 10.96 21.67
N MET A 184 -5.23 10.15 21.84
CA MET A 184 -5.21 8.75 21.37
C MET A 184 -6.25 7.85 22.08
N VAL A 185 -6.83 8.34 23.18
CA VAL A 185 -7.81 7.62 23.97
C VAL A 185 -9.22 7.85 23.43
N SER A 186 -9.55 9.12 23.17
CA SER A 186 -10.92 9.54 22.85
C SER A 186 -11.15 9.88 21.38
N LEU A 187 -10.11 9.93 20.55
CA LEU A 187 -10.20 10.21 19.11
C LEU A 187 -9.75 9.01 18.28
N THR A 188 -10.43 8.81 17.16
CA THR A 188 -10.10 7.75 16.22
C THR A 188 -8.85 8.09 15.42
N VAL A 189 -8.18 7.07 14.93
CA VAL A 189 -7.07 7.15 13.97
C VAL A 189 -7.54 7.84 12.69
N SER A 190 -8.78 7.62 12.26
CA SER A 190 -9.35 8.30 11.09
C SER A 190 -9.33 9.83 11.19
N GLU A 191 -9.47 10.38 12.39
CA GLU A 191 -9.45 11.84 12.64
C GLU A 191 -8.08 12.49 12.40
N LEU A 192 -6.98 11.71 12.44
CA LEU A 192 -5.65 12.19 12.04
C LEU A 192 -5.58 12.57 10.55
N SER A 193 -6.49 12.01 9.76
CA SER A 193 -6.58 12.19 8.31
C SER A 193 -7.81 12.98 7.87
N ALA A 194 -8.59 13.51 8.82
CA ALA A 194 -9.80 14.24 8.53
C ALA A 194 -9.52 15.53 7.75
N ILE A 195 -10.50 15.96 6.95
CA ILE A 195 -10.46 17.25 6.24
C ILE A 195 -10.29 18.36 7.27
N GLY A 196 -9.25 19.18 7.11
CA GLY A 196 -8.90 20.24 8.05
C GLY A 196 -7.96 19.80 9.20
N ALA A 197 -7.68 18.50 9.37
CA ALA A 197 -6.73 18.06 10.39
C ALA A 197 -5.29 18.46 9.99
N PRO A 198 -4.48 19.00 10.94
CA PRO A 198 -3.12 19.46 10.65
C PRO A 198 -2.20 18.32 10.22
N THR A 199 -2.51 17.09 10.63
CA THR A 199 -1.72 15.89 10.32
C THR A 199 -2.11 15.20 9.02
N ARG A 200 -3.16 15.65 8.32
CA ARG A 200 -3.75 14.93 7.18
C ARG A 200 -2.72 14.58 6.10
N ILE A 201 -1.92 15.56 5.69
CA ILE A 201 -0.93 15.37 4.61
C ILE A 201 0.15 14.40 5.06
N VAL A 202 0.72 14.61 6.25
CA VAL A 202 1.76 13.73 6.81
C VAL A 202 1.23 12.30 6.96
N TRP A 203 0.01 12.13 7.45
CA TRP A 203 -0.63 10.83 7.56
C TRP A 203 -0.76 10.13 6.20
N VAL A 204 -1.30 10.82 5.20
CA VAL A 204 -1.53 10.26 3.86
C VAL A 204 -0.20 9.85 3.22
N LEU A 205 0.82 10.70 3.25
CA LEU A 205 2.13 10.41 2.67
C LEU A 205 2.82 9.22 3.35
N LEU A 206 2.81 9.16 4.68
CA LEU A 206 3.41 8.04 5.42
C LEU A 206 2.62 6.74 5.21
N CYS A 207 1.29 6.82 5.10
CA CYS A 207 0.44 5.66 4.88
C CYS A 207 0.65 5.00 3.52
N MET A 208 1.10 5.72 2.48
CA MET A 208 1.32 5.14 1.13
C MET A 208 2.28 3.94 1.14
N LEU A 209 3.25 3.92 2.05
CA LEU A 209 4.23 2.82 2.14
C LEU A 209 3.62 1.53 2.67
N TYR A 210 2.60 1.61 3.54
CA TYR A 210 1.95 0.44 4.14
C TYR A 210 1.35 -0.52 3.09
N PRO A 211 0.43 -0.10 2.19
CA PRO A 211 -0.15 -0.99 1.19
C PRO A 211 0.88 -1.48 0.17
N LEU A 212 1.97 -0.73 -0.10
CA LEU A 212 3.05 -1.22 -0.97
C LEU A 212 3.81 -2.40 -0.34
N LEU A 213 4.21 -2.27 0.93
CA LEU A 213 4.83 -3.37 1.68
C LEU A 213 3.87 -4.55 1.82
N PHE A 214 2.59 -4.27 2.08
CA PHE A 214 1.59 -5.30 2.23
C PHE A 214 1.28 -6.03 0.91
N ALA A 215 1.27 -5.33 -0.22
CA ALA A 215 1.15 -5.97 -1.54
C ALA A 215 2.38 -6.85 -1.85
N ALA A 216 3.59 -6.41 -1.49
CA ALA A 216 4.80 -7.23 -1.60
C ALA A 216 4.68 -8.53 -0.77
N PHE A 217 4.13 -8.43 0.45
CA PHE A 217 3.78 -9.59 1.25
C PHE A 217 2.80 -10.52 0.54
N GLY A 218 1.73 -9.99 -0.04
CA GLY A 218 0.75 -10.77 -0.81
C GLY A 218 1.38 -11.54 -1.98
N TRP A 219 2.31 -10.92 -2.70
CA TRP A 219 3.09 -11.61 -3.74
C TRP A 219 4.00 -12.71 -3.19
N GLY A 220 4.64 -12.49 -2.04
CA GLY A 220 5.39 -13.52 -1.33
C GLY A 220 4.53 -14.73 -0.95
N VAL A 221 3.33 -14.47 -0.44
CA VAL A 221 2.33 -15.49 -0.10
C VAL A 221 1.91 -16.30 -1.34
N LEU A 222 1.67 -15.63 -2.48
CA LEU A 222 1.32 -16.30 -3.73
C LEU A 222 2.42 -17.25 -4.23
N GLN A 223 3.69 -16.85 -4.11
CA GLN A 223 4.83 -17.66 -4.55
C GLN A 223 4.97 -18.98 -3.77
N ILE A 224 4.63 -19.00 -2.49
CA ILE A 224 4.72 -20.19 -1.64
C ILE A 224 3.44 -21.01 -1.59
N ALA A 225 2.37 -20.57 -2.27
CA ALA A 225 1.09 -21.27 -2.24
C ALA A 225 1.19 -22.74 -2.71
N ARG A 226 2.09 -23.07 -3.66
CA ARG A 226 2.38 -24.44 -4.16
C ARG A 226 1.13 -25.36 -4.31
N GLY A 227 0.01 -24.83 -4.80
CA GLY A 227 -1.26 -25.56 -5.00
C GLY A 227 -2.27 -25.46 -3.85
N ASN A 228 -1.89 -24.92 -2.69
CA ASN A 228 -2.79 -24.61 -1.59
C ASN A 228 -3.73 -23.45 -1.98
N ARG A 229 -5.01 -23.78 -2.23
CA ARG A 229 -6.04 -22.81 -2.64
C ARG A 229 -6.28 -21.72 -1.60
N ALA A 230 -6.24 -22.05 -0.32
CA ALA A 230 -6.45 -21.09 0.77
C ALA A 230 -5.30 -20.07 0.83
N LEU A 231 -4.05 -20.51 0.71
CA LEU A 231 -2.89 -19.61 0.69
C LEU A 231 -2.88 -18.73 -0.57
N ARG A 232 -3.27 -19.29 -1.71
CA ARG A 232 -3.46 -18.51 -2.95
C ARG A 232 -4.52 -17.43 -2.78
N MET A 233 -5.69 -17.77 -2.23
CA MET A 233 -6.75 -16.81 -1.96
C MET A 233 -6.29 -15.72 -0.98
N THR A 234 -5.55 -16.11 0.06
CA THR A 234 -4.96 -15.15 1.02
C THR A 234 -4.06 -14.14 0.33
N GLY A 235 -3.15 -14.59 -0.54
CA GLY A 235 -2.28 -13.69 -1.31
C GLY A 235 -3.06 -12.74 -2.24
N ILE A 236 -4.10 -13.26 -2.93
CA ILE A 236 -4.99 -12.43 -3.77
C ILE A 236 -5.71 -11.37 -2.93
N LEU A 237 -6.26 -11.76 -1.78
CA LEU A 237 -6.96 -10.84 -0.88
C LEU A 237 -6.04 -9.77 -0.32
N ILE A 238 -4.78 -10.10 0.02
CA ILE A 238 -3.78 -9.13 0.47
C ILE A 238 -3.48 -8.09 -0.62
N ILE A 239 -3.29 -8.53 -1.88
CA ILE A 239 -3.05 -7.62 -3.00
C ILE A 239 -4.30 -6.76 -3.27
N GLY A 240 -5.49 -7.36 -3.29
CA GLY A 240 -6.76 -6.64 -3.47
C GLY A 240 -7.01 -5.63 -2.36
N TYR A 241 -6.76 -5.99 -1.10
CA TYR A 241 -6.78 -5.10 0.04
C TYR A 241 -5.84 -3.91 -0.17
N SER A 242 -4.62 -4.16 -0.63
CA SER A 242 -3.61 -3.12 -0.80
C SER A 242 -4.00 -2.13 -1.90
N ILE A 243 -4.51 -2.63 -3.03
CA ILE A 243 -5.01 -1.79 -4.13
C ILE A 243 -6.22 -0.96 -3.67
N PHE A 244 -7.18 -1.57 -2.97
CA PHE A 244 -8.36 -0.89 -2.45
C PHE A 244 -8.00 0.24 -1.47
N ASN A 245 -6.98 0.01 -0.63
CA ASN A 245 -6.51 0.96 0.38
C ASN A 245 -5.46 1.97 -0.12
N PHE A 246 -5.14 2.02 -1.42
CA PHE A 246 -4.39 3.16 -1.98
C PHE A 246 -5.21 4.45 -1.92
N TYR A 247 -6.54 4.33 -1.96
CA TYR A 247 -7.43 5.43 -1.66
C TYR A 247 -8.11 5.20 -0.32
N TRP A 248 -8.21 6.27 0.46
CA TRP A 248 -9.02 6.33 1.65
C TRP A 248 -9.83 7.63 1.62
N PRO A 249 -11.17 7.56 1.42
CA PRO A 249 -12.01 8.75 1.43
C PRO A 249 -11.83 9.50 2.76
N PRO A 250 -11.42 10.77 2.76
CA PRO A 250 -11.23 11.50 4.00
C PRO A 250 -12.60 11.81 4.63
N MET A 251 -12.74 11.65 5.94
CA MET A 251 -13.92 12.15 6.67
C MET A 251 -13.73 13.63 7.02
N HIS A 252 -14.82 14.34 7.29
CA HIS A 252 -14.76 15.65 7.94
C HIS A 252 -14.45 15.49 9.43
N GLN A 253 -14.00 16.59 10.05
CA GLN A 253 -13.92 16.67 11.51
C GLN A 253 -15.32 16.55 12.14
N ARG A 254 -15.38 16.02 13.36
CA ARG A 254 -16.64 15.72 14.06
C ARG A 254 -17.53 16.95 14.25
N GLU A 255 -16.94 18.13 14.45
CA GLU A 255 -17.63 19.41 14.59
C GLU A 255 -18.42 19.76 13.32
N VAL A 256 -17.82 19.52 12.16
CA VAL A 256 -18.42 19.76 10.83
C VAL A 256 -19.54 18.77 10.57
N ILE A 257 -19.33 17.50 10.90
CA ILE A 257 -20.36 16.45 10.77
C ILE A 257 -21.57 16.78 11.65
N ALA A 258 -21.36 17.14 12.92
CA ALA A 258 -22.43 17.47 13.86
C ALA A 258 -23.19 18.75 13.49
N ALA A 259 -22.53 19.69 12.80
CA ALA A 259 -23.18 20.87 12.24
C ALA A 259 -24.06 20.58 11.00
N GLY A 260 -24.18 19.31 10.59
CA GLY A 260 -24.95 18.90 9.41
C GLY A 260 -24.25 19.19 8.08
N GLN A 261 -22.93 19.45 8.11
CA GLN A 261 -22.12 19.76 6.93
C GLN A 261 -21.33 18.55 6.39
N GLY A 262 -21.63 17.34 6.89
CA GLY A 262 -21.08 16.12 6.32
C GLY A 262 -21.45 15.95 4.85
N THR A 263 -20.59 15.28 4.08
CA THR A 263 -20.80 15.05 2.64
C THR A 263 -20.68 13.57 2.29
N LEU A 264 -20.78 13.24 1.00
CA LEU A 264 -20.64 11.87 0.50
C LEU A 264 -19.34 11.20 0.97
N THR A 265 -18.27 11.97 1.15
CA THR A 265 -16.97 11.44 1.60
C THR A 265 -17.03 10.80 2.98
N ASP A 266 -17.87 11.28 3.90
CA ASP A 266 -18.07 10.71 5.23
C ASP A 266 -18.74 9.33 5.14
N THR A 267 -19.77 9.21 4.30
CA THR A 267 -20.43 7.93 4.01
C THR A 267 -19.47 6.97 3.31
N LEU A 268 -18.68 7.46 2.36
CA LEU A 268 -17.67 6.66 1.67
C LEU A 268 -16.57 6.20 2.63
N HIS A 269 -16.15 7.04 3.57
CA HIS A 269 -15.16 6.69 4.59
C HIS A 269 -15.63 5.49 5.43
N ILE A 270 -16.86 5.54 5.95
CA ILE A 270 -17.46 4.43 6.71
C ILE A 270 -17.60 3.17 5.84
N THR A 271 -18.00 3.35 4.58
CA THR A 271 -18.12 2.25 3.61
C THR A 271 -16.75 1.59 3.36
N TRP A 272 -15.71 2.40 3.17
CA TRP A 272 -14.32 1.92 3.00
C TRP A 272 -13.83 1.18 4.23
N ALA A 273 -14.08 1.71 5.43
CA ALA A 273 -13.73 1.06 6.69
C ALA A 273 -14.42 -0.31 6.82
N THR A 274 -15.71 -0.39 6.49
CA THR A 274 -16.49 -1.63 6.53
C THR A 274 -15.94 -2.67 5.55
N ILE A 275 -15.71 -2.29 4.29
CA ILE A 275 -15.14 -3.19 3.28
C ILE A 275 -13.75 -3.66 3.70
N THR A 276 -12.93 -2.75 4.23
CA THR A 276 -11.58 -3.05 4.74
C THR A 276 -11.63 -4.09 5.85
N VAL A 277 -12.51 -3.94 6.83
CA VAL A 277 -12.72 -4.91 7.91
C VAL A 277 -13.17 -6.28 7.37
N VAL A 278 -14.08 -6.32 6.40
CA VAL A 278 -14.50 -7.58 5.76
C VAL A 278 -13.32 -8.26 5.06
N LEU A 279 -12.50 -7.50 4.31
CA LEU A 279 -11.30 -8.02 3.68
C LEU A 279 -10.29 -8.56 4.72
N MET A 280 -10.12 -7.86 5.84
CA MET A 280 -9.28 -8.32 6.97
C MET A 280 -9.78 -9.64 7.56
N MET A 281 -11.10 -9.79 7.74
CA MET A 281 -11.66 -11.04 8.24
C MET A 281 -11.50 -12.19 7.22
N LEU A 282 -11.74 -11.92 5.94
CA LEU A 282 -11.59 -12.93 4.88
C LEU A 282 -10.13 -13.40 4.77
N LEU A 283 -9.17 -12.48 4.70
CA LEU A 283 -7.75 -12.86 4.57
C LEU A 283 -7.28 -13.63 5.81
N MET A 284 -7.73 -13.27 7.01
CA MET A 284 -7.41 -14.00 8.23
C MET A 284 -8.01 -15.41 8.20
N GLY A 285 -9.26 -15.56 7.78
CA GLY A 285 -9.95 -16.84 7.65
C GLY A 285 -9.25 -17.79 6.66
N PHE A 286 -8.97 -17.31 5.44
CA PHE A 286 -8.25 -18.09 4.43
C PHE A 286 -6.80 -18.39 4.84
N GLY A 287 -6.11 -17.43 5.44
CA GLY A 287 -4.74 -17.61 5.92
C GLY A 287 -4.66 -18.65 7.04
N ALA A 288 -5.65 -18.67 7.94
CA ALA A 288 -5.76 -19.67 8.98
C ALA A 288 -6.06 -21.08 8.43
N ALA A 289 -6.93 -21.17 7.43
CA ALA A 289 -7.25 -22.43 6.77
C ALA A 289 -6.01 -23.06 6.10
N ALA A 290 -5.08 -22.24 5.62
CA ALA A 290 -3.84 -22.66 5.00
C ALA A 290 -2.79 -23.23 5.98
N LEU A 291 -2.97 -23.03 7.30
CA LEU A 291 -2.08 -23.49 8.36
C LEU A 291 -2.78 -24.51 9.30
N GLY A 292 -2.02 -25.05 10.26
CA GLY A 292 -2.47 -26.11 11.16
C GLY A 292 -3.43 -25.67 12.28
N LYS A 293 -3.94 -26.63 13.05
CA LYS A 293 -4.95 -26.43 14.11
C LYS A 293 -4.59 -25.33 15.12
N ARG A 294 -3.32 -25.27 15.56
CA ARG A 294 -2.85 -24.24 16.51
C ARG A 294 -3.03 -22.82 15.97
N PHE A 295 -2.70 -22.61 14.69
CA PHE A 295 -2.86 -21.30 14.06
C PHE A 295 -4.34 -20.93 13.86
N ARG A 296 -5.21 -21.92 13.59
CA ARG A 296 -6.67 -21.68 13.51
C ARG A 296 -7.27 -21.25 14.83
N VAL A 297 -6.86 -21.88 15.94
CA VAL A 297 -7.29 -21.46 17.30
C VAL A 297 -6.79 -20.05 17.59
N PHE A 298 -5.52 -19.75 17.26
CA PHE A 298 -4.98 -18.40 17.37
C PHE A 298 -5.80 -17.37 16.59
N THR A 299 -6.12 -17.64 15.32
CA THR A 299 -6.99 -16.75 14.52
C THR A 299 -8.39 -16.61 15.11
N ALA A 300 -8.97 -17.68 15.65
CA ALA A 300 -10.28 -17.61 16.30
C ALA A 300 -10.27 -16.68 17.52
N VAL A 301 -9.20 -16.69 18.31
CA VAL A 301 -9.02 -15.74 19.43
C VAL A 301 -8.90 -14.31 18.89
N ILE A 302 -8.13 -14.08 17.83
CA ILE A 302 -8.02 -12.76 17.20
C ILE A 302 -9.38 -12.29 16.65
N PHE A 303 -10.21 -13.17 16.09
CA PHE A 303 -11.57 -12.82 15.64
C PHE A 303 -12.45 -12.34 16.78
N VAL A 304 -12.43 -13.05 17.92
CA VAL A 304 -13.20 -12.65 19.09
C VAL A 304 -12.77 -11.25 19.56
N VAL A 305 -11.46 -11.01 19.64
CA VAL A 305 -10.90 -9.68 19.97
C VAL A 305 -11.38 -8.62 18.97
N PHE A 306 -11.29 -8.91 17.67
CA PHE A 306 -11.70 -8.00 16.60
C PHE A 306 -13.18 -7.63 16.67
N ILE A 307 -14.04 -8.63 16.91
CA ILE A 307 -15.49 -8.44 17.02
C ILE A 307 -15.83 -7.62 18.27
N ILE A 308 -15.24 -7.94 19.43
CA ILE A 308 -15.49 -7.20 20.68
C ILE A 308 -15.13 -5.73 20.51
N PHE A 309 -13.91 -5.43 20.06
CA PHE A 309 -13.50 -4.04 19.88
C PHE A 309 -14.25 -3.33 18.75
N GLY A 310 -14.63 -4.05 17.68
CA GLY A 310 -15.50 -3.51 16.64
C GLY A 310 -16.88 -3.10 17.16
N ILE A 311 -17.49 -3.90 18.03
CA ILE A 311 -18.76 -3.56 18.69
C ILE A 311 -18.58 -2.34 19.59
N LEU A 312 -17.51 -2.27 20.37
CA LEU A 312 -17.24 -1.13 21.26
C LEU A 312 -17.04 0.19 20.49
N ILE A 313 -16.36 0.15 19.34
CA ILE A 313 -16.28 1.30 18.41
C ILE A 313 -17.68 1.69 17.93
N GLY A 314 -18.48 0.71 17.50
CA GLY A 314 -19.86 0.95 17.04
C GLY A 314 -20.77 1.57 18.09
N VAL A 315 -20.60 1.23 19.37
CA VAL A 315 -21.35 1.80 20.50
C VAL A 315 -21.00 3.28 20.71
N GLU A 316 -19.74 3.67 20.57
CA GLU A 316 -19.30 5.06 20.77
C GLU A 316 -19.40 5.93 19.50
N SER A 317 -19.44 5.33 18.31
CA SER A 317 -19.48 6.04 17.01
C SER A 317 -20.60 7.09 16.86
N PRO A 318 -21.84 6.90 17.40
CA PRO A 318 -22.85 7.96 17.41
C PRO A 318 -22.39 9.26 18.11
N GLY A 319 -21.45 9.15 19.06
CA GLY A 319 -20.83 10.30 19.71
C GLY A 319 -20.00 11.15 18.73
N ILE A 320 -19.35 10.54 17.73
CA ILE A 320 -18.65 11.29 16.67
C ILE A 320 -19.66 12.12 15.88
N GLN A 321 -20.79 11.52 15.46
CA GLN A 321 -21.79 12.21 14.66
C GLN A 321 -22.45 13.38 15.38
N ALA A 322 -22.62 13.27 16.70
CA ALA A 322 -23.21 14.30 17.54
C ALA A 322 -22.18 15.27 18.13
N ASN A 323 -20.89 15.12 17.82
CA ASN A 323 -19.78 15.82 18.47
C ASN A 323 -19.84 15.75 20.02
N LEU A 324 -20.20 14.58 20.53
CA LEU A 324 -20.23 14.25 21.95
C LEU A 324 -18.97 13.50 22.38
N PRO A 325 -18.66 13.45 23.69
CA PRO A 325 -17.53 12.69 24.19
C PRO A 325 -17.58 11.21 23.78
N THR A 326 -16.47 10.74 23.22
CA THR A 326 -16.20 9.35 22.88
C THR A 326 -15.05 8.86 23.75
N PRO A 327 -15.30 8.48 25.01
CA PRO A 327 -14.27 8.40 26.04
C PRO A 327 -13.17 7.38 25.74
N TYR A 328 -13.46 6.30 24.99
CA TYR A 328 -12.50 5.22 24.76
C TYR A 328 -12.42 4.73 23.31
N ILE A 329 -13.16 5.34 22.38
CA ILE A 329 -13.20 4.92 20.98
C ILE A 329 -11.82 4.79 20.34
N GLY A 330 -10.89 5.69 20.69
CA GLY A 330 -9.52 5.68 20.18
C GLY A 330 -8.71 4.48 20.69
N ILE A 331 -8.99 4.01 21.91
CA ILE A 331 -8.40 2.79 22.48
C ILE A 331 -8.96 1.56 21.74
N TRP A 332 -10.27 1.49 21.55
CA TRP A 332 -10.93 0.35 20.90
C TRP A 332 -10.45 0.16 19.47
N GLU A 333 -10.36 1.23 18.70
CA GLU A 333 -9.85 1.19 17.33
C GLU A 333 -8.39 0.76 17.28
N ARG A 334 -7.53 1.26 18.18
CA ARG A 334 -6.12 0.87 18.22
C ARG A 334 -5.91 -0.59 18.61
N PHE A 335 -6.70 -1.14 19.53
CA PHE A 335 -6.67 -2.58 19.80
C PHE A 335 -7.12 -3.40 18.60
N ASN A 336 -8.15 -2.93 17.88
CA ASN A 336 -8.64 -3.58 16.69
C ASN A 336 -7.54 -3.62 15.60
N ILE A 337 -6.96 -2.46 15.26
CA ILE A 337 -5.83 -2.33 14.33
C ILE A 337 -4.64 -3.19 14.80
N GLY A 338 -4.26 -3.08 16.07
CA GLY A 338 -3.14 -3.80 16.66
C GLY A 338 -3.31 -5.32 16.60
N ALA A 339 -4.52 -5.83 16.83
CA ALA A 339 -4.83 -7.25 16.71
C ALA A 339 -4.62 -7.77 15.28
N PHE A 340 -5.03 -6.99 14.27
CA PHE A 340 -4.78 -7.34 12.87
C PHE A 340 -3.29 -7.29 12.51
N MET A 341 -2.58 -6.21 12.89
CA MET A 341 -1.13 -6.10 12.63
C MET A 341 -0.35 -7.23 13.30
N PHE A 342 -0.72 -7.58 14.53
CA PHE A 342 -0.12 -8.72 15.23
C PHE A 342 -0.40 -10.04 14.51
N TRP A 343 -1.63 -10.27 14.05
CA TRP A 343 -1.97 -11.46 13.28
C TRP A 343 -1.14 -11.57 11.99
N ILE A 344 -0.98 -10.47 11.25
CA ILE A 344 -0.15 -10.43 10.03
C ILE A 344 1.31 -10.77 10.34
N MET A 345 1.88 -10.22 11.41
CA MET A 345 3.24 -10.54 11.83
C MET A 345 3.40 -12.04 12.14
N VAL A 346 2.50 -12.61 12.95
CA VAL A 346 2.54 -14.04 13.31
C VAL A 346 2.34 -14.92 12.06
N PHE A 347 1.46 -14.52 11.15
CA PHE A 347 1.24 -15.20 9.87
C PHE A 347 2.50 -15.17 9.01
N ALA A 348 3.14 -14.01 8.81
CA ALA A 348 4.37 -13.86 8.06
C ALA A 348 5.51 -14.72 8.65
N ILE A 349 5.69 -14.69 9.96
CA ILE A 349 6.69 -15.52 10.66
C ILE A 349 6.43 -17.01 10.45
N ALA A 350 5.17 -17.45 10.58
CA ALA A 350 4.80 -18.85 10.37
C ALA A 350 5.09 -19.31 8.93
N LEU A 351 4.86 -18.45 7.94
CA LEU A 351 5.16 -18.73 6.53
C LEU A 351 6.67 -18.80 6.27
N ILE A 352 7.46 -17.88 6.84
CA ILE A 352 8.93 -17.90 6.74
C ILE A 352 9.50 -19.17 7.37
N GLN A 353 9.02 -19.56 8.55
CA GLN A 353 9.46 -20.79 9.23
C GLN A 353 9.10 -22.05 8.42
N ARG A 354 7.90 -22.08 7.83
CA ARG A 354 7.46 -23.18 6.96
C ARG A 354 8.35 -23.30 5.73
N GLU A 355 8.65 -22.18 5.07
CA GLU A 355 9.49 -22.17 3.88
C GLU A 355 10.92 -22.62 4.21
N ASN A 356 11.49 -22.18 5.34
CA ASN A 356 12.83 -22.64 5.78
C ASN A 356 12.88 -24.15 6.05
N ARG A 357 11.83 -24.74 6.65
CA ARG A 357 11.79 -26.18 6.95
C ARG A 357 11.72 -27.04 5.69
N GLY A 358 10.97 -26.60 4.68
CA GLY A 358 10.90 -27.28 3.38
C GLY A 358 12.19 -27.27 2.56
N PHE A 359 13.26 -26.61 3.03
CA PHE A 359 14.61 -26.68 2.47
C PHE A 359 15.58 -27.54 3.28
N SER A 360 15.19 -27.96 4.49
CA SER A 360 16.03 -28.76 5.38
C SER A 360 15.74 -30.27 5.27
N GLU A 361 14.72 -30.63 4.49
CA GLU A 361 14.39 -31.97 4.00
C GLU A 361 14.77 -32.05 2.52
#